data_AF-A0A6P1BXI2-F1
#
_entry.id   AF-A0A6P1BXI2-F1
#
_cell.length_a   1.000
_cell.length_b   1.000
_cell.length_c   1.000
_cell.angle_alpha   90.00
_cell.angle_beta   90.00
_cell.angle_gamma   90.00
#
_symmetry.space_group_name_H-M   'P 1'
#
loop_
_entity.id
_entity.type
_entity.pdbx_description
1 polymer ?
#
loop_
_entity_poly.entity_id
_entity_poly.type
_entity_poly.pdbx_seq_one_letter_code
_entity_poly.pdbx_strand_id
1 'polypeptide(L)'
;PNGIAKALGASGSSAHDMADDNASAHAASGEQLTSLLVFRAGSSQPKAVPLGLVTRLEEIATDKIELSNGRYMVQYREQLMPLVQMAGVEVRSQGSQPILVFADDGRSMGLVVDEIIDIVEERLNIEVAGSQDGILGSAVIKGQATEVIDVGHFLPMAFADWFSRKEMRPSASAQSVLLVDDSAFFRNMLAPVLKAAGYKVRTAPNAQEGLAALRS
;
A
#
# COMPACT_ATOMS: atom_id res chain seq x y z
N PRO A 1 2.94 75.93 -0.29
CA PRO A 1 3.93 74.91 0.11
C PRO A 1 4.03 73.80 -0.96
N ASN A 2 5.01 73.97 -1.85
CA ASN A 2 5.87 73.02 -2.59
C ASN A 2 5.31 71.61 -2.92
N GLY A 3 5.43 71.03 -4.11
CA GLY A 3 6.21 71.40 -5.29
C GLY A 3 6.39 70.18 -6.23
N ILE A 4 6.29 70.47 -7.53
CA ILE A 4 6.67 69.73 -8.75
C ILE A 4 7.87 68.76 -8.65
N ALA A 5 7.82 67.60 -9.31
CA ALA A 5 8.98 67.04 -10.03
C ALA A 5 8.59 66.02 -11.12
N LYS A 6 9.24 66.21 -12.26
CA LYS A 6 9.17 65.54 -13.57
C LYS A 6 10.44 64.70 -13.72
N ALA A 7 10.40 63.59 -14.48
CA ALA A 7 11.38 63.20 -15.52
C ALA A 7 11.76 61.71 -15.56
N LEU A 8 11.54 61.15 -16.77
CA LEU A 8 12.37 60.26 -17.58
C LEU A 8 13.56 59.51 -16.94
N GLY A 9 13.67 58.23 -17.29
CA GLY A 9 14.93 57.50 -17.39
C GLY A 9 14.71 56.08 -17.93
N ALA A 10 15.01 55.86 -19.20
CA ALA A 10 15.04 54.56 -19.83
C ALA A 10 16.41 53.87 -19.66
N SER A 11 16.36 52.54 -19.54
CA SER A 11 17.39 51.54 -19.93
C SER A 11 18.57 51.24 -19.00
N GLY A 12 18.77 49.93 -18.76
CA GLY A 12 20.00 49.31 -18.21
C GLY A 12 19.72 48.29 -17.08
N SER A 13 19.17 47.12 -17.40
CA SER A 13 19.90 45.83 -17.45
C SER A 13 20.11 45.11 -16.10
N SER A 14 19.32 44.04 -15.93
CA SER A 14 19.69 42.72 -15.36
C SER A 14 20.32 42.65 -13.96
N ALA A 15 19.48 42.36 -12.98
CA ALA A 15 19.82 41.57 -11.78
C ALA A 15 18.53 41.07 -11.10
N HIS A 16 17.77 40.20 -11.77
CA HIS A 16 16.64 39.49 -11.16
C HIS A 16 16.75 38.02 -11.56
N ASP A 17 17.68 37.30 -10.94
CA ASP A 17 17.86 35.85 -11.18
C ASP A 17 18.59 35.13 -10.03
N MET A 18 18.47 35.60 -8.78
CA MET A 18 19.10 34.92 -7.62
C MET A 18 18.24 34.97 -6.36
N ALA A 19 16.94 34.70 -6.46
CA ALA A 19 16.08 34.59 -5.27
C ALA A 19 14.96 33.55 -5.36
N ASP A 20 14.93 32.68 -6.38
CA ASP A 20 13.85 31.68 -6.55
C ASP A 20 14.33 30.21 -6.56
N ASP A 21 15.61 29.96 -6.28
CA ASP A 21 16.21 28.62 -6.34
C ASP A 21 16.24 27.88 -4.99
N ASN A 22 15.60 28.43 -3.95
CA ASN A 22 15.58 27.85 -2.61
C ASN A 22 14.19 27.41 -2.13
N ALA A 23 13.15 27.58 -2.96
CA ALA A 23 11.78 27.16 -2.66
C ALA A 23 11.45 25.74 -3.18
N SER A 24 12.27 25.19 -4.08
CA SER A 24 12.06 23.90 -4.75
C SER A 24 12.81 22.72 -4.10
N ALA A 25 13.65 22.96 -3.09
CA ALA A 25 14.45 21.92 -2.41
C ALA A 25 13.83 21.36 -1.11
N HIS A 26 12.67 21.86 -0.67
CA HIS A 26 12.04 21.46 0.61
C HIS A 26 10.74 20.65 0.47
N ALA A 27 10.37 20.19 -0.73
CA ALA A 27 9.17 19.37 -0.94
C ALA A 27 9.41 17.84 -0.85
N ALA A 28 10.60 17.38 -0.47
CA ALA A 28 11.00 15.96 -0.57
C ALA A 28 11.01 15.17 0.77
N SER A 29 10.34 15.65 1.82
CA SER A 29 10.12 14.86 3.04
C SER A 29 8.83 15.23 3.78
N GLY A 30 7.75 15.51 3.04
CA GLY A 30 6.41 15.40 3.62
C GLY A 30 6.13 13.91 3.83
N GLU A 31 6.21 13.43 5.08
CA GLU A 31 5.84 12.05 5.40
C GLU A 31 4.41 11.79 4.92
N GLN A 32 4.32 11.03 3.83
CA GLN A 32 3.07 10.81 3.11
C GLN A 32 2.14 9.96 3.96
N LEU A 33 0.98 10.53 4.31
CA LEU A 33 -0.10 9.79 4.96
C LEU A 33 -0.57 8.67 4.03
N THR A 34 -0.83 7.51 4.63
CA THR A 34 -1.37 6.34 3.94
C THR A 34 -2.75 6.06 4.50
N SER A 35 -3.74 5.88 3.63
CA SER A 35 -5.04 5.38 4.05
C SER A 35 -4.91 3.89 4.38
N LEU A 36 -5.25 3.52 5.61
CA LEU A 36 -5.16 2.18 6.18
C LEU A 36 -6.56 1.71 6.54
N LEU A 37 -6.87 0.47 6.19
CA LEU A 37 -8.05 -0.23 6.68
C LEU A 37 -7.67 -1.00 7.94
N VAL A 38 -8.37 -0.76 9.04
CA VAL A 38 -8.17 -1.42 10.33
C VAL A 38 -9.27 -2.47 10.53
N PHE A 39 -8.90 -3.67 10.96
CA PHE A 39 -9.80 -4.82 11.11
C PHE A 39 -9.32 -5.78 12.20
N ARG A 40 -10.14 -6.77 12.57
CA ARG A 40 -9.74 -7.90 13.43
C ARG A 40 -9.75 -9.19 12.65
N ALA A 41 -8.83 -10.09 12.99
CA ALA A 41 -8.77 -11.43 12.41
C ALA A 41 -8.04 -12.39 13.37
N GLY A 42 -8.76 -13.39 13.88
CA GLY A 42 -8.23 -14.49 14.72
C GLY A 42 -7.81 -14.09 16.13
N SER A 43 -7.86 -12.80 16.47
CA SER A 43 -7.58 -12.28 17.81
C SER A 43 -8.22 -10.90 18.01
N SER A 44 -8.18 -10.41 19.26
CA SER A 44 -8.66 -9.05 19.59
C SER A 44 -7.70 -7.94 19.16
N GLN A 45 -6.45 -8.27 18.83
CA GLN A 45 -5.45 -7.29 18.42
C GLN A 45 -5.81 -6.71 17.05
N PRO A 46 -5.78 -5.37 16.90
CA PRO A 46 -6.10 -4.75 15.62
C PRO A 46 -5.02 -5.08 14.59
N LYS A 47 -5.48 -5.27 13.37
CA LYS A 47 -4.68 -5.50 12.18
C LYS A 47 -4.97 -4.41 11.15
N ALA A 48 -4.00 -4.10 10.31
CA ALA A 48 -4.14 -3.09 9.28
C ALA A 48 -3.54 -3.52 7.95
N VAL A 49 -4.14 -3.02 6.88
CA VAL A 49 -3.63 -3.14 5.50
C VAL A 49 -3.78 -1.79 4.80
N PRO A 50 -2.83 -1.38 3.94
CA PRO A 50 -3.03 -0.21 3.09
C PRO A 50 -4.31 -0.35 2.27
N LEU A 51 -5.21 0.63 2.39
CA LEU A 51 -6.50 0.61 1.71
C LEU A 51 -6.33 0.52 0.19
N GLY A 52 -5.26 1.12 -0.35
CA GLY A 52 -4.92 1.04 -1.77
C GLY A 52 -4.58 -0.35 -2.30
N LEU A 53 -4.47 -1.37 -1.43
CA LEU A 53 -4.38 -2.79 -1.83
C LEU A 53 -5.74 -3.46 -1.90
N VAL A 54 -6.71 -2.98 -1.13
CA VAL A 54 -8.03 -3.56 -1.03
C VAL A 54 -8.87 -3.04 -2.19
N THR A 55 -9.25 -3.93 -3.09
CA THR A 55 -10.12 -3.55 -4.22
C THR A 55 -11.55 -3.34 -3.73
N ARG A 56 -12.04 -4.19 -2.83
CA ARG A 56 -13.40 -4.13 -2.27
C ARG A 56 -13.46 -4.72 -0.86
N LEU A 57 -14.46 -4.26 -0.10
CA LEU A 57 -14.94 -4.91 1.12
C LEU A 57 -16.25 -5.61 0.77
N GLU A 58 -16.32 -6.90 1.02
CA GLU A 58 -17.52 -7.70 0.77
C GLU A 58 -18.04 -8.30 2.07
N GLU A 59 -19.36 -8.40 2.15
CA GLU A 59 -20.08 -9.11 3.20
C GLU A 59 -20.81 -10.28 2.54
N ILE A 60 -20.22 -11.46 2.63
CA ILE A 60 -20.71 -12.65 1.94
C ILE A 60 -21.53 -13.49 2.90
N ALA A 61 -22.78 -13.81 2.52
CA ALA A 61 -23.60 -14.74 3.25
C ALA A 61 -22.90 -16.11 3.36
N THR A 62 -22.86 -16.69 4.56
CA THR A 62 -22.05 -17.89 4.83
C THR A 62 -22.52 -19.11 4.04
N ASP A 63 -23.78 -19.13 3.59
CA ASP A 63 -24.35 -20.17 2.73
C ASP A 63 -23.85 -20.13 1.27
N LYS A 64 -23.24 -19.02 0.84
CA LYS A 64 -22.58 -18.88 -0.46
C LYS A 64 -21.10 -19.27 -0.43
N ILE A 65 -20.56 -19.56 0.75
CA ILE A 65 -19.18 -19.98 0.91
C ILE A 65 -19.13 -21.50 0.86
N GLU A 66 -18.46 -22.02 -0.16
CA GLU A 66 -18.34 -23.45 -0.42
C GLU A 66 -16.94 -23.95 -0.08
N LEU A 67 -16.83 -25.17 0.44
CA LEU A 67 -15.55 -25.84 0.65
C LEU A 67 -15.31 -26.81 -0.50
N SER A 68 -14.29 -26.52 -1.32
CA SER A 68 -13.91 -27.34 -2.48
C SER A 68 -12.41 -27.64 -2.48
N ASN A 69 -12.05 -28.92 -2.57
CA ASN A 69 -10.64 -29.38 -2.53
C ASN A 69 -9.85 -28.82 -1.33
N GLY A 70 -10.49 -28.74 -0.16
CA GLY A 70 -9.87 -28.20 1.06
C GLY A 70 -9.69 -26.69 1.06
N ARG A 71 -10.27 -25.96 0.11
CA ARG A 71 -10.22 -24.49 0.02
C ARG A 71 -11.61 -23.91 0.05
N TYR A 72 -11.79 -22.83 0.82
CA TYR A 72 -13.01 -22.06 0.78
C TYR A 72 -13.06 -21.26 -0.52
N MET A 73 -14.24 -21.23 -1.14
CA MET A 73 -14.50 -20.54 -2.40
C MET A 73 -15.85 -19.85 -2.32
N VAL A 74 -16.01 -18.77 -3.06
CA VAL A 74 -17.30 -18.14 -3.30
C VAL A 74 -17.43 -17.86 -4.79
N GLN A 75 -18.63 -18.06 -5.33
CA GLN A 75 -18.93 -17.57 -6.67
C GLN A 75 -19.03 -16.05 -6.64
N TYR A 76 -18.10 -15.38 -7.30
CA TYR A 76 -18.01 -13.93 -7.36
C TYR A 76 -18.06 -13.48 -8.82
N ARG A 77 -19.21 -12.92 -9.22
CA ARG A 77 -19.53 -12.64 -10.65
C ARG A 77 -19.43 -13.94 -11.48
N GLU A 78 -18.74 -13.88 -12.61
CA GLU A 78 -18.54 -15.00 -13.53
C GLU A 78 -17.33 -15.89 -13.17
N GLN A 79 -16.76 -15.74 -11.97
CA GLN A 79 -15.54 -16.42 -11.56
C GLN A 79 -15.67 -17.00 -10.14
N LEU A 80 -14.87 -18.02 -9.85
CA LEU A 80 -14.67 -18.52 -8.49
C LEU A 80 -13.57 -17.69 -7.83
N MET A 81 -13.87 -17.11 -6.68
CA MET A 81 -12.91 -16.40 -5.85
C MET A 81 -12.48 -17.29 -4.68
N PRO A 82 -11.20 -17.72 -4.59
CA PRO A 82 -10.70 -18.42 -3.42
C PRO A 82 -10.68 -17.50 -2.20
N LEU A 83 -11.05 -18.07 -1.06
CA LEU A 83 -11.00 -17.42 0.24
C LEU A 83 -9.84 -18.00 1.04
N VAL A 84 -8.99 -17.12 1.57
CA VAL A 84 -7.87 -17.47 2.44
C VAL A 84 -8.11 -16.97 3.85
N GLN A 85 -7.52 -17.65 4.82
CA GLN A 85 -7.64 -17.34 6.24
C GLN A 85 -6.27 -17.04 6.81
N MET A 86 -6.23 -16.10 7.76
CA MET A 86 -5.07 -15.93 8.64
C MET A 86 -5.08 -17.02 9.71
N ALA A 87 -3.94 -17.27 10.34
CA ALA A 87 -3.87 -18.17 11.48
C ALA A 87 -4.87 -17.75 12.57
N GLY A 88 -5.68 -18.70 13.05
CA GLY A 88 -6.70 -18.46 14.09
C GLY A 88 -8.02 -17.86 13.58
N VAL A 89 -8.15 -17.54 12.29
CA VAL A 89 -9.42 -17.09 11.70
C VAL A 89 -10.24 -18.29 11.24
N GLU A 90 -11.50 -18.34 11.63
CA GLU A 90 -12.47 -19.33 11.13
C GLU A 90 -13.53 -18.64 10.28
N VAL A 91 -13.97 -19.31 9.20
CA VAL A 91 -15.14 -18.86 8.44
C VAL A 91 -16.37 -19.01 9.33
N ARG A 92 -17.16 -17.95 9.46
CA ARG A 92 -18.40 -17.95 10.23
C ARG A 92 -19.35 -19.04 9.72
N SER A 93 -20.00 -19.72 10.66
CA SER A 93 -20.99 -20.75 10.35
C SER A 93 -22.37 -20.20 10.00
N GLN A 94 -22.66 -18.95 10.36
CA GLN A 94 -23.96 -18.30 10.14
C GLN A 94 -23.81 -16.80 9.87
N GLY A 95 -24.81 -16.24 9.18
CA GLY A 95 -24.92 -14.81 8.92
C GLY A 95 -24.07 -14.37 7.72
N SER A 96 -23.32 -13.29 7.92
CA SER A 96 -22.45 -12.69 6.90
C SER A 96 -21.00 -12.75 7.34
N GLN A 97 -20.10 -13.07 6.41
CA GLN A 97 -18.66 -13.12 6.58
C GLN A 97 -18.03 -11.88 5.93
N PRO A 98 -17.39 -11.00 6.71
CA PRO A 98 -16.57 -9.92 6.17
C PRO A 98 -15.35 -10.47 5.42
N ILE A 99 -15.10 -9.94 4.23
CA ILE A 99 -14.02 -10.36 3.34
C ILE A 99 -13.33 -9.14 2.73
N LEU A 100 -12.00 -9.10 2.82
CA LEU A 100 -11.18 -8.15 2.08
C LEU A 100 -10.87 -8.73 0.71
N VAL A 101 -11.32 -8.07 -0.36
CA VAL A 101 -11.07 -8.53 -1.73
C VAL A 101 -9.85 -7.84 -2.30
N PHE A 102 -8.89 -8.64 -2.74
CA PHE A 102 -7.73 -8.21 -3.51
C PHE A 102 -7.90 -8.69 -4.94
N ALA A 103 -7.73 -7.80 -5.91
CA ALA A 103 -7.83 -8.14 -7.32
C ALA A 103 -6.78 -7.40 -8.15
N ASP A 104 -6.18 -8.13 -9.07
CA ASP A 104 -5.24 -7.63 -10.08
C ASP A 104 -5.33 -8.51 -11.33
N ASP A 105 -5.27 -7.91 -12.51
CA ASP A 105 -5.27 -8.58 -13.83
C ASP A 105 -6.30 -9.73 -13.99
N GLY A 106 -7.56 -9.48 -13.60
CA GLY A 106 -8.64 -10.47 -13.74
C GLY A 106 -8.57 -11.65 -12.76
N ARG A 107 -7.66 -11.61 -11.79
CA ARG A 107 -7.58 -12.54 -10.66
C ARG A 107 -8.12 -11.85 -9.41
N SER A 108 -8.78 -12.61 -8.55
CA SER A 108 -9.34 -12.07 -7.30
C SER A 108 -9.21 -13.09 -6.19
N MET A 109 -8.86 -12.64 -5.00
CA MET A 109 -8.88 -13.45 -3.77
C MET A 109 -9.62 -12.69 -2.67
N GLY A 110 -10.24 -13.44 -1.76
CA GLY A 110 -10.79 -12.89 -0.52
C GLY A 110 -9.95 -13.29 0.68
N LEU A 111 -9.58 -12.34 1.53
CA LEU A 111 -9.06 -12.61 2.88
C LEU A 111 -10.21 -12.53 3.88
N VAL A 112 -10.46 -13.64 4.56
CA VAL A 112 -11.48 -13.76 5.60
C VAL A 112 -11.01 -13.00 6.85
N VAL A 113 -11.86 -12.13 7.38
CA VAL A 113 -11.58 -11.35 8.60
C VAL A 113 -12.77 -11.39 9.55
N ASP A 114 -12.55 -11.15 10.83
CA ASP A 114 -13.61 -11.21 11.84
C ASP A 114 -14.55 -10.00 11.72
N GLU A 115 -13.99 -8.80 11.57
CA GLU A 115 -14.74 -7.55 11.44
C GLU A 115 -13.86 -6.42 10.89
N ILE A 116 -14.50 -5.46 10.20
CA ILE A 116 -13.87 -4.19 9.81
C ILE A 116 -14.09 -3.17 10.93
N ILE A 117 -13.02 -2.56 11.41
CA ILE A 117 -13.09 -1.58 12.50
C ILE A 117 -13.25 -0.16 11.96
N ASP A 118 -12.32 0.29 11.11
CA ASP A 118 -12.26 1.69 10.67
C ASP A 118 -11.35 1.87 9.44
N ILE A 119 -11.44 3.03 8.77
CA ILE A 119 -10.48 3.49 7.77
C ILE A 119 -9.83 4.77 8.29
N VAL A 120 -8.50 4.80 8.34
CA VAL A 120 -7.75 5.93 8.90
C VAL A 120 -6.65 6.40 7.96
N GLU A 121 -6.29 7.68 8.03
CA GLU A 121 -5.13 8.23 7.34
C GLU A 121 -4.01 8.48 8.35
N GLU A 122 -2.98 7.65 8.32
CA GLU A 122 -1.89 7.67 9.28
C GLU A 122 -0.55 7.47 8.57
N ARG A 123 0.54 7.75 9.29
CA ARG A 123 1.88 7.44 8.81
C ARG A 123 2.14 5.95 9.01
N LEU A 124 2.33 5.20 7.92
CA LEU A 124 2.71 3.80 8.00
C LEU A 124 4.22 3.69 8.26
N ASN A 125 4.60 3.77 9.54
CA ASN A 125 5.96 3.51 10.00
C ASN A 125 6.00 2.18 10.76
N ILE A 126 6.67 1.19 10.20
CA ILE A 126 6.80 -0.14 10.83
C ILE A 126 7.93 -0.07 11.85
N GLU A 127 7.57 -0.10 13.13
CA GLU A 127 8.50 0.07 14.25
C GLU A 127 9.18 -1.24 14.62
N VAL A 128 8.46 -2.36 14.47
CA VAL A 128 8.94 -3.70 14.79
C VAL A 128 8.68 -4.60 13.59
N ALA A 129 9.72 -5.24 13.06
CA ALA A 129 9.58 -6.21 11.99
C ALA A 129 8.79 -7.44 12.48
N GLY A 130 7.91 -7.96 11.63
CA GLY A 130 7.14 -9.16 11.94
C GLY A 130 8.03 -10.39 12.01
N SER A 131 7.75 -11.27 12.98
CA SER A 131 8.37 -12.60 13.07
C SER A 131 7.39 -13.73 12.76
N GLN A 132 6.11 -13.39 12.57
CA GLN A 132 5.03 -14.32 12.26
C GLN A 132 4.69 -14.28 10.77
N ASP A 133 4.39 -15.44 10.21
CA ASP A 133 3.95 -15.59 8.83
C ASP A 133 2.69 -14.74 8.56
N GLY A 134 2.69 -14.01 7.44
CA GLY A 134 1.59 -13.12 7.06
C GLY A 134 1.56 -11.77 7.79
N ILE A 135 2.52 -11.47 8.67
CA ILE A 135 2.65 -10.18 9.34
C ILE A 135 3.92 -9.48 8.86
N LEU A 136 3.78 -8.29 8.27
CA LEU A 136 4.91 -7.48 7.86
C LEU A 136 5.63 -6.86 9.07
N GLY A 137 4.86 -6.47 10.09
CA GLY A 137 5.36 -5.92 11.34
C GLY A 137 4.29 -5.21 12.14
N SER A 138 4.71 -4.39 13.09
CA SER A 138 3.81 -3.60 13.94
C SER A 138 4.04 -2.11 13.74
N ALA A 139 2.96 -1.35 13.69
CA ALA A 139 2.95 0.10 13.61
C ALA A 139 2.00 0.69 14.67
N VAL A 140 2.23 1.94 15.04
CA VAL A 140 1.31 2.69 15.90
C VAL A 140 0.27 3.38 15.01
N ILE A 141 -1.00 2.97 15.12
CA ILE A 141 -2.12 3.51 14.35
C ILE A 141 -3.18 3.98 15.35
N LYS A 142 -3.61 5.26 15.29
CA LYS A 142 -4.46 5.90 16.31
C LYS A 142 -3.93 5.74 17.75
N GLY A 143 -2.60 5.73 17.93
CA GLY A 143 -1.98 5.53 19.25
C GLY A 143 -2.07 4.11 19.80
N GLN A 144 -2.46 3.13 18.98
CA GLN A 144 -2.52 1.72 19.36
C GLN A 144 -1.55 0.87 18.54
N ALA A 145 -0.89 -0.09 19.19
CA ALA A 145 -0.07 -1.08 18.50
C ALA A 145 -0.97 -1.94 17.60
N THR A 146 -0.69 -1.91 16.30
CA THR A 146 -1.50 -2.56 15.26
C THR A 146 -0.58 -3.36 14.35
N GLU A 147 -0.94 -4.60 14.07
CA GLU A 147 -0.17 -5.48 13.19
C GLU A 147 -0.47 -5.14 11.72
N VAL A 148 0.57 -4.89 10.93
CA VAL A 148 0.47 -4.60 9.50
C VAL A 148 0.60 -5.92 8.75
N ILE A 149 -0.39 -6.24 7.93
CA ILE A 149 -0.48 -7.54 7.27
C ILE A 149 0.37 -7.56 5.99
N ASP A 150 1.13 -8.63 5.79
CA ASP A 150 1.82 -8.89 4.54
C ASP A 150 0.87 -9.58 3.55
N VAL A 151 0.21 -8.79 2.70
CA VAL A 151 -0.68 -9.30 1.64
C VAL A 151 0.08 -10.24 0.69
N GLY A 152 1.38 -9.99 0.48
CA GLY A 152 2.24 -10.80 -0.38
C GLY A 152 2.35 -12.25 0.09
N HIS A 153 2.24 -12.50 1.39
CA HIS A 153 2.20 -13.85 1.95
C HIS A 153 0.95 -14.64 1.54
N PHE A 154 -0.20 -13.95 1.45
CA PHE A 154 -1.49 -14.62 1.24
C PHE A 154 -1.79 -14.88 -0.24
N LEU A 155 -1.37 -14.00 -1.16
CA LEU A 155 -1.67 -14.12 -2.60
C LEU A 155 -1.30 -15.50 -3.21
N PRO A 156 -0.12 -16.08 -2.94
CA PRO A 156 0.26 -17.39 -3.47
C PRO A 156 -0.62 -18.53 -2.98
N MET A 157 -1.24 -18.38 -1.81
CA MET A 157 -2.15 -19.39 -1.24
C MET A 157 -3.45 -19.49 -2.06
N ALA A 158 -3.90 -18.38 -2.66
CA ALA A 158 -5.02 -18.40 -3.60
C ALA A 158 -4.60 -18.91 -4.98
N PHE A 159 -3.51 -18.37 -5.53
CA PHE A 159 -3.00 -18.72 -6.84
C PHE A 159 -1.48 -18.84 -6.81
N ALA A 160 -0.95 -20.06 -7.01
CA ALA A 160 0.48 -20.34 -6.94
C ALA A 160 1.32 -19.53 -7.95
N ASP A 161 0.70 -19.08 -9.04
CA ASP A 161 1.33 -18.33 -10.12
C ASP A 161 1.08 -16.81 -10.03
N TRP A 162 0.55 -16.29 -8.90
CA TRP A 162 0.29 -14.86 -8.72
C TRP A 162 1.55 -14.00 -8.95
N PHE A 163 2.71 -14.49 -8.53
CA PHE A 163 4.00 -13.82 -8.68
C PHE A 163 4.87 -14.35 -9.82
N SER A 164 4.31 -15.08 -10.80
CA SER A 164 5.11 -15.67 -11.89
C SER A 164 5.80 -14.66 -12.81
N ARG A 165 5.75 -13.36 -12.50
CA ARG A 165 6.69 -12.34 -12.96
C ARG A 165 7.77 -12.07 -11.91
N LYS A 166 8.87 -12.85 -11.99
CA LYS A 166 10.24 -12.60 -11.51
C LYS A 166 10.44 -12.42 -9.99
N GLU A 167 10.98 -13.46 -9.35
CA GLU A 167 11.53 -13.38 -7.99
C GLU A 167 12.81 -12.54 -7.94
N MET A 168 12.91 -11.72 -6.88
CA MET A 168 14.04 -10.84 -6.59
C MET A 168 14.72 -11.33 -5.32
N ARG A 169 16.05 -11.54 -5.36
CA ARG A 169 16.84 -11.96 -4.19
C ARG A 169 17.15 -10.74 -3.31
N PRO A 170 17.15 -10.87 -1.97
CA PRO A 170 17.53 -9.76 -1.09
C PRO A 170 19.01 -9.36 -1.27
N SER A 171 19.32 -8.05 -1.30
CA SER A 171 20.68 -7.51 -1.25
C SER A 171 20.95 -6.82 0.10
N ALA A 172 22.16 -7.03 0.65
CA ALA A 172 22.49 -6.72 2.04
C ALA A 172 23.05 -5.30 2.29
N SER A 173 22.65 -4.30 1.51
CA SER A 173 23.04 -2.91 1.81
C SER A 173 21.88 -1.95 1.58
N ALA A 174 21.89 -0.82 2.30
CA ALA A 174 20.89 0.25 2.20
C ALA A 174 20.97 0.91 0.80
N GLN A 175 20.41 0.21 -0.19
CA GLN A 175 20.36 0.65 -1.57
C GLN A 175 19.06 1.42 -1.82
N SER A 176 19.13 2.38 -2.73
CA SER A 176 17.93 3.00 -3.28
C SER A 176 17.35 2.05 -4.34
N VAL A 177 16.07 1.74 -4.22
CA VAL A 177 15.35 0.84 -5.15
C VAL A 177 14.32 1.67 -5.92
N LEU A 178 14.38 1.59 -7.25
CA LEU A 178 13.31 2.08 -8.12
C LEU A 178 12.44 0.89 -8.53
N LEU A 179 11.23 0.82 -7.97
CA LEU A 179 10.23 -0.18 -8.32
C LEU A 179 9.43 0.31 -9.53
N VAL A 180 9.67 -0.32 -10.69
CA VAL A 180 8.96 -0.03 -11.94
C VAL A 180 8.03 -1.20 -12.27
N ASP A 181 6.73 -0.95 -12.23
CA ASP A 181 5.69 -1.93 -12.55
C ASP A 181 4.47 -1.19 -13.09
N ASP A 182 3.73 -1.74 -14.04
CA ASP A 182 2.53 -1.13 -14.60
C ASP A 182 1.32 -1.24 -13.65
N SER A 183 1.28 -2.24 -12.78
CA SER A 183 0.24 -2.42 -11.78
C SER A 183 0.46 -1.51 -10.56
N ALA A 184 -0.51 -0.66 -10.29
CA ALA A 184 -0.54 0.14 -9.05
C ALA A 184 -0.65 -0.75 -7.80
N PHE A 185 -1.32 -1.91 -7.90
CA PHE A 185 -1.46 -2.87 -6.82
C PHE A 185 -0.09 -3.40 -6.38
N PHE A 186 0.72 -3.91 -7.32
CA PHE A 186 2.06 -4.41 -7.00
C PHE A 186 2.97 -3.31 -6.44
N ARG A 187 2.91 -2.10 -6.99
CA ARG A 187 3.69 -0.96 -6.44
C ARG A 187 3.30 -0.64 -5.01
N ASN A 188 2.00 -0.60 -4.71
CA ASN A 188 1.49 -0.32 -3.37
C ASN A 188 1.79 -1.45 -2.38
N MET A 189 1.91 -2.69 -2.87
CA MET A 189 2.13 -3.86 -2.01
C MET A 189 3.61 -4.02 -1.68
N LEU A 190 4.47 -3.90 -2.69
CA LEU A 190 5.90 -4.16 -2.54
C LEU A 190 6.65 -2.96 -1.95
N ALA A 191 6.20 -1.73 -2.19
CA ALA A 191 6.91 -0.55 -1.67
C ALA A 191 6.98 -0.52 -0.13
N PRO A 192 5.91 -0.81 0.64
CA PRO A 192 5.98 -0.94 2.09
C PRO A 192 6.92 -2.07 2.54
N VAL A 193 6.87 -3.23 1.87
CA VAL A 193 7.74 -4.39 2.18
C VAL A 193 9.21 -4.03 2.01
N LEU A 194 9.56 -3.41 0.88
CA LEU A 194 10.92 -2.95 0.61
C LEU A 194 11.35 -1.84 1.58
N LYS A 195 10.46 -0.91 1.95
CA LYS A 195 10.77 0.12 2.96
C LYS A 195 11.03 -0.51 4.34
N ALA A 196 10.22 -1.49 4.74
CA ALA A 196 10.38 -2.23 6.00
C ALA A 196 11.71 -3.01 6.04
N ALA A 197 12.15 -3.53 4.89
CA ALA A 197 13.46 -4.15 4.72
C ALA A 197 14.63 -3.14 4.71
N GLY A 198 14.37 -1.84 4.86
CA GLY A 198 15.40 -0.78 4.98
C GLY A 198 15.81 -0.12 3.65
N TYR A 199 15.13 -0.40 2.53
CA TYR A 199 15.43 0.25 1.25
C TYR A 199 14.83 1.66 1.14
N LYS A 200 15.52 2.57 0.45
CA LYS A 200 14.94 3.85 0.00
C LYS A 200 14.18 3.61 -1.30
N VAL A 201 12.85 3.52 -1.23
CA VAL A 201 12.03 3.10 -2.38
C VAL A 201 11.43 4.29 -3.12
N ARG A 202 11.66 4.37 -4.43
CA ARG A 202 10.90 5.19 -5.40
C ARG A 202 10.05 4.26 -6.26
N THR A 203 8.89 4.70 -6.71
CA THR A 203 8.03 3.91 -7.60
C THR A 203 7.79 4.64 -8.91
N ALA A 204 7.64 3.91 -10.01
CA ALA A 204 7.26 4.46 -11.31
C ALA A 204 6.32 3.49 -12.05
N PRO A 205 5.31 4.00 -12.78
CA PRO A 205 4.32 3.16 -13.45
C PRO A 205 4.80 2.56 -14.79
N ASN A 206 5.92 3.02 -15.35
CA ASN A 206 6.45 2.51 -16.61
C ASN A 206 7.95 2.82 -16.75
N ALA A 207 8.60 2.21 -17.75
CA ALA A 207 10.03 2.36 -17.99
C ALA A 207 10.46 3.80 -18.32
N GLN A 208 9.60 4.58 -18.98
CA GLN A 208 9.90 5.95 -19.36
C GLN A 208 9.95 6.88 -18.14
N GLU A 209 8.93 6.80 -17.27
CA GLU A 209 8.89 7.51 -15.99
C GLU A 209 9.98 7.01 -15.04
N GLY A 210 10.26 5.71 -15.04
CA GLY A 210 11.37 5.15 -14.28
C GLY A 210 12.73 5.70 -14.71
N LEU A 211 12.98 5.80 -16.02
CA LEU A 211 14.20 6.38 -16.56
C LEU A 211 14.31 7.88 -16.21
N ALA A 212 13.20 8.62 -16.26
CA ALA A 212 13.17 10.01 -15.82
C ALA A 212 13.51 10.14 -14.33
N ALA A 213 12.93 9.27 -13.50
CA ALA A 213 13.21 9.22 -12.06
C ALA A 213 14.69 8.92 -11.76
N LEU A 214 15.36 8.06 -12.54
CA LEU A 214 16.80 7.80 -12.35
C LEU A 214 17.70 8.98 -12.71
N ARG A 215 17.22 9.90 -13.56
CA ARG A 215 17.99 11.05 -14.06
C ARG A 215 17.81 12.32 -13.23
N SER A 216 16.82 12.33 -12.32
CA SER A 216 16.56 13.38 -11.32
C SER A 216 17.22 13.04 -9.99
#